data_AF-A0A2J8X1B0-F1
#
_entry.id   AF-A0A2J8X1B0-F1
#
_cell.length_a   1.000
_cell.length_b   1.000
_cell.length_c   1.000
_cell.angle_alpha   90.00
_cell.angle_beta   90.00
_cell.angle_gamma   90.00
#
_symmetry.space_group_name_H-M   'P 1'
#
loop_
_entity.id
_entity.type
_entity.pdbx_description
1 polymer ?
#
loop_
_entity_poly.entity_id
_entity_poly.type
_entity_poly.pdbx_seq_one_letter_code
_entity_poly.pdbx_strand_id
1 'polypeptide(L)'
;MAGRPLRIGDQLVLEEDYDETYIPSEQEILEFAREIGIDPIKEPELMWLAREGIVAPLPGEWKPCQDITGDIYYFNFANGQSMWDHPCDEHYRNLVIQERAKLSTSGAIKKKKKK
;
A
#
# COMPACT_ATOMS: atom_id res chain seq x y z
N MET A 1 7.07 -27.43 -5.07
CA MET A 1 8.53 -27.31 -5.26
C MET A 1 8.87 -25.88 -4.89
N ALA A 2 9.41 -25.63 -3.69
CA ALA A 2 9.83 -24.28 -3.32
C ALA A 2 10.95 -23.84 -4.29
N GLY A 3 10.76 -22.69 -4.95
CA GLY A 3 11.75 -22.13 -5.86
C GLY A 3 13.09 -21.96 -5.16
N ARG A 4 14.20 -22.08 -5.91
CA ARG A 4 15.50 -21.75 -5.33
C ARG A 4 15.48 -20.29 -4.91
N PRO A 5 15.82 -19.94 -3.66
CA PRO A 5 15.86 -18.54 -3.23
C PRO A 5 16.79 -17.77 -4.16
N LEU A 6 16.27 -16.70 -4.77
CA LEU A 6 17.02 -15.86 -5.68
C LEU A 6 17.99 -15.02 -4.86
N ARG A 7 19.29 -15.25 -5.02
CA ARG A 7 20.35 -14.46 -4.37
C ARG A 7 21.01 -13.55 -5.38
N ILE A 8 21.08 -12.26 -5.06
CA ILE A 8 21.75 -11.25 -5.88
C ILE A 8 22.93 -10.73 -5.06
N GLY A 9 24.13 -11.22 -5.37
CA GLY A 9 25.30 -11.00 -4.51
C GLY A 9 25.07 -11.61 -3.12
N ASP A 10 25.20 -10.78 -2.09
CA ASP A 10 24.96 -11.15 -0.69
C ASP A 10 23.51 -10.95 -0.22
N GLN A 11 22.64 -10.39 -1.08
CA GLN A 11 21.25 -10.11 -0.75
C GLN A 11 20.35 -11.29 -1.11
N LEU A 12 19.41 -11.61 -0.22
CA LEU A 12 18.43 -12.68 -0.40
C LEU A 12 17.10 -12.07 -0.84
N VAL A 13 16.67 -12.36 -2.06
CA VAL A 13 15.33 -11.98 -2.52
C VAL A 13 14.34 -13.02 -2.00
N LEU A 14 13.39 -12.56 -1.21
CA LEU A 14 12.30 -13.35 -0.66
C LEU A 14 11.12 -13.35 -1.64
N GLU A 15 10.39 -14.45 -1.67
CA GLU A 15 9.09 -14.49 -2.32
C GLU A 15 8.04 -14.00 -1.32
N GLU A 16 7.09 -13.20 -1.79
CA GLU A 16 5.96 -12.80 -0.99
C GLU A 16 4.95 -13.95 -0.97
N ASP A 17 4.86 -14.64 0.16
CA ASP A 17 3.74 -15.54 0.45
C ASP A 17 2.55 -14.67 0.85
N TYR A 18 1.89 -14.06 -0.15
CA TYR A 18 0.62 -13.38 0.04
C TYR A 18 -0.47 -14.44 0.24
N ASP A 19 -0.94 -14.60 1.47
CA ASP A 19 -2.08 -15.46 1.78
C ASP A 19 -3.35 -14.82 1.19
N GLU A 20 -3.81 -15.30 0.04
CA GLU A 20 -5.05 -14.83 -0.62
C GLU A 20 -6.31 -15.01 0.25
N THR A 21 -6.21 -15.81 1.32
CA THR A 21 -7.28 -16.05 2.30
C THR A 21 -7.18 -15.14 3.53
N TYR A 22 -6.18 -14.27 3.58
CA TYR A 22 -6.03 -13.29 4.66
C TYR A 22 -7.20 -12.30 4.64
N ILE A 23 -7.97 -12.33 5.73
CA ILE A 23 -9.07 -11.40 5.96
C ILE A 23 -8.57 -10.43 7.04
N PRO A 24 -8.19 -9.19 6.68
CA PRO A 24 -7.73 -8.21 7.64
C PRO A 24 -8.86 -7.90 8.61
N SER A 25 -8.53 -7.78 9.89
CA SER A 25 -9.47 -7.34 10.90
C SER A 25 -9.79 -5.84 10.74
N GLU A 26 -10.91 -5.40 11.33
CA GLU A 26 -11.23 -3.96 11.34
C GLU A 26 -10.14 -3.12 12.00
N GLN A 27 -9.43 -3.67 12.99
CA GLN A 27 -8.34 -2.97 13.66
C GLN A 27 -7.17 -2.74 12.71
N GLU A 28 -6.75 -3.77 11.98
CA GLU A 28 -5.68 -3.67 10.99
C GLU A 28 -6.03 -2.66 9.88
N ILE A 29 -7.28 -2.68 9.41
CA ILE A 29 -7.76 -1.67 8.44
C ILE A 29 -7.68 -0.25 9.02
N LEU A 30 -8.04 -0.06 10.30
CA LEU A 30 -7.98 1.24 10.97
C LEU A 30 -6.55 1.71 11.21
N GLU A 31 -5.63 0.80 11.51
CA GLU A 31 -4.20 1.09 11.65
C GLU A 31 -3.61 1.50 10.30
N PHE A 32 -3.83 0.68 9.26
CA PHE A 32 -3.39 0.98 7.91
C PHE A 32 -3.97 2.31 7.39
N ALA A 33 -5.24 2.59 7.66
CA ALA A 33 -5.86 3.88 7.34
C ALA A 33 -5.05 5.05 7.92
N ARG A 34 -4.62 4.95 9.18
CA ARG A 34 -3.79 5.98 9.83
C ARG A 34 -2.41 6.06 9.21
N GLU A 35 -1.80 4.92 8.86
CA GLU A 35 -0.50 4.88 8.18
C GLU A 35 -0.52 5.60 6.83
N ILE A 36 -1.62 5.47 6.08
CA ILE A 36 -1.80 6.17 4.80
C ILE A 36 -2.39 7.59 4.95
N GLY A 37 -2.60 8.07 6.18
CA GLY A 37 -3.01 9.43 6.48
C GLY A 37 -4.52 9.71 6.39
N ILE A 38 -5.35 8.66 6.49
CA ILE A 38 -6.81 8.74 6.60
C ILE A 38 -7.19 8.77 8.07
N ASP A 39 -8.05 9.73 8.45
CA ASP A 39 -8.69 9.72 9.76
C ASP A 39 -10.01 8.91 9.68
N PRO A 40 -10.12 7.74 10.31
CA PRO A 40 -11.31 6.88 10.18
C PRO A 40 -12.59 7.50 10.74
N ILE A 41 -12.47 8.52 11.61
CA ILE A 41 -13.60 9.22 12.21
C ILE A 41 -14.00 10.41 11.34
N LYS A 42 -13.03 11.19 10.84
CA LYS A 42 -13.30 12.39 10.04
C LYS A 42 -13.53 12.09 8.57
N GLU A 43 -12.95 11.01 8.05
CA GLU A 43 -12.92 10.67 6.63
C GLU A 43 -13.37 9.22 6.38
N PRO A 44 -14.58 8.83 6.86
CA PRO A 44 -15.09 7.47 6.62
C PRO A 44 -15.28 7.17 5.13
N GLU A 45 -15.41 8.21 4.29
CA GLU A 45 -15.49 8.11 2.83
C GLU A 45 -14.18 7.71 2.14
N LEU A 46 -13.03 7.80 2.83
CA LEU A 46 -11.73 7.36 2.31
C LEU A 46 -11.35 5.96 2.80
N MET A 47 -12.06 5.41 3.80
CA MET A 47 -11.76 4.11 4.40
C MET A 47 -11.72 2.93 3.41
N TRP A 48 -12.36 3.05 2.24
CA TRP A 48 -12.27 2.03 1.19
C TRP A 48 -10.84 1.90 0.64
N LEU A 49 -10.05 2.99 0.61
CA LEU A 49 -8.64 2.94 0.22
C LEU A 49 -7.81 2.10 1.19
N ALA A 50 -8.07 2.22 2.50
CA ALA A 50 -7.39 1.42 3.50
C ALA A 50 -7.74 -0.06 3.38
N ARG A 51 -9.04 -0.37 3.16
CA ARG A 51 -9.53 -1.74 2.96
C ARG A 51 -8.93 -2.39 1.73
N GLU A 52 -8.77 -1.63 0.66
CA GLU A 52 -8.18 -2.12 -0.58
C GLU A 52 -6.66 -2.28 -0.45
N GLY A 53 -5.98 -1.34 0.21
CA GLY A 53 -4.52 -1.36 0.31
C GLY A 53 -3.95 -2.40 1.25
N ILE A 54 -4.66 -2.74 2.32
CA ILE A 54 -4.20 -3.79 3.23
C ILE A 54 -4.31 -5.20 2.63
N VAL A 55 -5.19 -5.38 1.64
CA VAL A 55 -5.31 -6.62 0.85
C VAL A 55 -4.69 -6.48 -0.54
N ALA A 56 -4.01 -5.36 -0.81
CA ALA A 56 -3.37 -5.16 -2.09
C ALA A 56 -2.08 -5.98 -2.10
N PRO A 57 -1.93 -6.95 -3.02
CA PRO A 57 -0.68 -7.68 -3.17
C PRO A 57 0.42 -6.70 -3.57
N LEU A 58 1.68 -7.04 -3.29
CA LEU A 58 2.77 -6.21 -3.80
C LEU A 58 2.65 -6.03 -5.31
N PRO A 59 2.93 -4.83 -5.84
CA PRO A 59 3.03 -4.67 -7.27
C PRO A 59 4.13 -5.61 -7.77
N GLY A 60 3.90 -6.36 -8.85
CA GLY A 60 4.76 -7.50 -9.23
C GLY A 60 6.23 -7.16 -9.52
N GLU A 61 6.56 -5.87 -9.56
CA GLU A 61 7.92 -5.35 -9.73
C GLU A 61 8.66 -5.20 -8.39
N TRP A 62 7.96 -5.17 -7.26
CA TRP A 62 8.54 -5.08 -5.92
C TRP A 62 8.71 -6.47 -5.32
N LYS A 63 9.85 -6.70 -4.64
CA LYS A 63 10.03 -7.89 -3.82
C LYS A 63 10.73 -7.57 -2.50
N PRO A 64 10.36 -8.25 -1.40
CA PRO A 64 11.12 -8.19 -0.17
C PRO A 64 12.51 -8.78 -0.40
N CYS A 65 13.53 -8.05 0.04
CA CYS A 65 14.93 -8.42 0.00
C CYS A 65 15.49 -8.32 1.41
N GLN A 66 16.32 -9.28 1.78
CA GLN A 66 17.05 -9.27 3.03
C GLN A 66 18.50 -8.86 2.77
N ASP A 67 18.97 -7.85 3.51
CA ASP A 67 20.37 -7.42 3.48
C ASP A 67 21.26 -8.34 4.36
N ILE A 68 22.59 -8.16 4.29
CA ILE A 68 23.57 -8.91 5.10
C ILE A 68 23.36 -8.80 6.61
N THR A 69 22.72 -7.72 7.06
CA THR A 69 22.39 -7.52 8.47
C THR A 69 21.20 -8.37 8.92
N GLY A 70 20.44 -8.93 7.97
CA GLY A 70 19.19 -9.62 8.22
C GLY A 70 17.95 -8.72 8.14
N ASP A 71 18.11 -7.42 7.87
CA ASP A 71 16.99 -6.48 7.74
C ASP A 71 16.25 -6.68 6.40
N ILE A 72 14.91 -6.60 6.44
CA ILE A 72 14.05 -6.68 5.26
C ILE A 72 13.79 -5.29 4.70
N TYR A 73 13.97 -5.13 3.40
CA TYR A 73 13.60 -3.95 2.64
C TYR A 73 12.93 -4.36 1.33
N TYR A 74 12.14 -3.49 0.73
CA TYR A 74 11.45 -3.73 -0.52
C TYR A 74 12.24 -3.14 -1.68
N PHE A 75 12.51 -3.94 -2.71
CA PHE A 75 13.23 -3.51 -3.91
C PHE A 75 12.37 -3.65 -5.16
N ASN A 76 12.34 -2.60 -5.97
CA ASN A 76 11.68 -2.56 -7.26
C ASN A 76 12.66 -2.96 -8.37
N PHE A 77 12.39 -4.10 -9.00
CA PHE A 77 13.21 -4.69 -10.07
C PHE A 77 13.01 -4.02 -11.43
N ALA A 78 11.95 -3.22 -11.62
CA ALA A 78 11.70 -2.52 -12.87
C ALA A 78 12.47 -1.19 -12.96
N ASN A 79 12.55 -0.45 -11.86
CA ASN A 79 13.17 0.88 -11.84
C ASN A 79 14.40 1.02 -10.91
N GLY A 80 14.71 -0.03 -10.13
CA GLY A 80 15.87 -0.07 -9.24
C GLY A 80 15.70 0.70 -7.93
N GLN A 81 14.48 1.10 -7.55
CA GLN A 81 14.22 1.78 -6.28
C GLN A 81 14.21 0.80 -5.10
N SER A 82 14.66 1.25 -3.93
CA SER A 82 14.59 0.50 -2.66
C SER A 82 13.85 1.32 -1.61
N MET A 83 12.97 0.69 -0.84
CA MET A 83 12.22 1.31 0.24
C MET A 83 12.21 0.42 1.47
N TRP A 84 12.16 1.05 2.64
CA TRP A 84 12.01 0.37 3.93
C TRP A 84 10.54 0.15 4.29
N ASP A 85 9.66 1.04 3.82
CA ASP A 85 8.21 0.98 3.94
C ASP A 85 7.63 0.08 2.84
N HIS A 86 6.44 -0.47 3.09
CA HIS A 86 5.77 -1.32 2.12
C HIS A 86 5.32 -0.46 0.91
N PRO A 87 5.59 -0.88 -0.34
CA PRO A 87 5.40 -0.03 -1.52
C PRO A 87 3.94 0.33 -1.80
N CYS A 88 2.98 -0.46 -1.31
CA CYS A 88 1.57 -0.09 -1.38
C CYS A 88 1.26 1.14 -0.51
N ASP A 89 1.98 1.36 0.59
CA ASP A 89 1.67 2.41 1.57
C ASP A 89 1.85 3.78 0.93
N GLU A 90 2.96 3.99 0.21
CA GLU A 90 3.19 5.21 -0.56
C GLU A 90 2.14 5.41 -1.66
N HIS A 91 1.77 4.33 -2.36
CA HIS A 91 0.74 4.37 -3.39
C HIS A 91 -0.62 4.85 -2.83
N TYR A 92 -1.05 4.26 -1.72
CA TYR A 92 -2.31 4.59 -1.07
C TYR A 92 -2.29 5.96 -0.39
N ARG A 93 -1.17 6.39 0.20
CA ARG A 93 -0.98 7.78 0.68
C ARG A 93 -1.25 8.80 -0.44
N ASN A 94 -0.72 8.53 -1.63
CA ASN A 94 -0.90 9.44 -2.76
C ASN A 94 -2.35 9.41 -3.28
N LEU A 95 -2.99 8.24 -3.33
CA LEU A 95 -4.42 8.11 -3.65
C LEU A 95 -5.31 8.87 -2.67
N VAL A 96 -5.01 8.83 -1.37
CA VAL A 96 -5.73 9.59 -0.33
C VAL A 96 -5.68 11.08 -0.62
N ILE A 97 -4.51 11.61 -0.96
CA ILE A 97 -4.34 13.03 -1.31
C ILE A 97 -5.19 13.39 -2.53
N GLN A 98 -5.16 12.56 -3.58
CA GLN A 98 -5.94 12.76 -4.79
C GLN A 98 -7.44 12.72 -4.53
N GLU A 99 -7.92 11.71 -3.79
CA GLU A 99 -9.34 11.51 -3.54
C GLU A 99 -9.90 12.61 -2.63
N ARG A 100 -9.14 13.00 -1.58
CA ARG A 100 -9.47 14.16 -0.73
C ARG A 100 -9.58 15.45 -1.55
N ALA A 101 -8.68 15.66 -2.52
CA ALA A 101 -8.77 16.81 -3.43
C ALA A 101 -10.00 16.73 -4.36
N LYS A 102 -10.33 15.54 -4.88
CA LYS A 102 -11.53 15.31 -5.71
C LYS A 102 -12.84 15.55 -4.96
N LEU A 103 -12.92 15.13 -3.70
CA LEU A 103 -14.09 15.34 -2.83
C LEU A 103 -14.29 16.82 -2.53
N SER A 104 -13.18 17.52 -2.26
CA SER A 104 -13.17 18.98 -2.06
C SER A 104 -13.69 19.75 -3.27
N THR A 105 -13.38 19.32 -4.50
CA THR A 105 -13.87 19.98 -5.73
C THR A 105 -15.28 19.52 -6.15
N SER A 106 -15.63 18.25 -5.94
CA SER A 106 -16.93 17.69 -6.32
C SER A 106 -18.08 18.18 -5.44
N GLY A 107 -17.79 18.55 -4.19
CA GLY A 107 -18.74 19.25 -3.31
C GLY A 107 -19.21 20.61 -3.87
N ALA A 108 -18.40 21.29 -4.67
CA ALA A 108 -18.75 22.56 -5.29
C ALA A 108 -19.65 22.41 -6.52
N ILE A 109 -19.54 21.30 -7.27
CA ILE A 109 -20.26 21.09 -8.53
C ILE A 109 -21.72 20.70 -8.32
N LYS A 110 -22.06 19.96 -7.24
CA LYS A 110 -23.45 19.56 -6.94
C LYS A 110 -24.38 20.73 -6.55
N LYS A 111 -23.86 21.92 -6.20
CA LYS A 111 -24.69 23.11 -5.89
C LYS A 111 -25.12 23.94 -7.12
N LYS A 112 -24.63 23.66 -8.33
CA LYS A 112 -24.90 24.51 -9.51
C LYS A 112 -25.94 23.95 -10.51
N LYS A 113 -26.66 22.89 -10.15
CA LYS A 113 -27.73 22.29 -10.97
C LYS A 113 -29.11 22.41 -10.31
N LYS A 114 -29.44 23.62 -9.86
CA LYS A 114 -30.81 24.03 -9.54
C LYS A 114 -30.96 25.51 -9.86
N LYS A 115 -31.01 25.84 -11.15
CA LYS A 115 -31.60 27.08 -11.63
C LYS A 115 -32.19 26.85 -13.01
#